data_AF-A0A060C446-F1
#
_entry.id   AF-A0A060C446-F1
#
_cell.length_a   1.000
_cell.length_b   1.000
_cell.length_c   1.000
_cell.angle_alpha   90.00
_cell.angle_beta   90.00
_cell.angle_gamma   90.00
#
_symmetry.space_group_name_H-M   'P 1'
#
loop_
_entity.id
_entity.type
_entity.pdbx_description
1 polymer ?
#
loop_
_entity_poly.entity_id
_entity_poly.type
_entity_poly.pdbx_seq_one_letter_code
_entity_poly.pdbx_strand_id
1 'polypeptide(L)'
;MTEDAHTALKFQRLGWKSAFLDIPLAAGLATERLVVHVIQRTRWARGMTQIFRLDNPLLGRGLTFQQRLCYLSAMLYYQFALPRVVFVTAPLAYL
;
A
#
# COMPACT_ATOMS: atom_id res chain seq x y z
N MET A 1 -0.80 11.86 3.89
CA MET A 1 0.28 11.53 2.93
C MET A 1 -0.25 10.64 1.81
N THR A 2 -0.99 9.57 2.11
CA THR A 2 -1.72 8.76 1.11
C THR A 2 -3.22 9.07 1.16
N GLU A 3 -3.56 10.34 0.92
CA GLU A 3 -4.97 10.78 0.92
C GLU A 3 -5.74 10.20 -0.26
N ASP A 4 -5.09 10.10 -1.42
CA ASP A 4 -5.59 9.47 -2.64
C ASP A 4 -6.15 8.06 -2.41
N ALA A 5 -5.32 7.18 -1.82
CA ALA A 5 -5.71 5.81 -1.53
C ALA A 5 -6.82 5.73 -0.47
N HIS A 6 -6.80 6.66 0.50
CA HIS A 6 -7.80 6.74 1.56
C HIS A 6 -9.17 7.17 1.02
N THR A 7 -9.18 8.16 0.15
CA THR A 7 -10.39 8.66 -0.51
C THR A 7 -10.96 7.61 -1.45
N ALA A 8 -10.13 6.90 -2.23
CA ALA A 8 -10.57 5.79 -3.06
C ALA A 8 -11.26 4.68 -2.24
N LEU A 9 -10.68 4.32 -1.08
CA LEU A 9 -11.28 3.35 -0.15
C LEU A 9 -12.65 3.80 0.35
N LYS A 10 -12.81 5.08 0.71
CA LYS A 10 -14.09 5.65 1.15
C LYS A 10 -15.13 5.66 0.04
N PHE A 11 -14.76 6.00 -1.19
CA PHE A 11 -15.65 5.94 -2.34
C PHE A 11 -16.12 4.51 -2.62
N GLN A 12 -15.21 3.53 -2.61
CA GLN A 12 -15.60 2.14 -2.82
C GLN A 12 -16.53 1.62 -1.71
N ARG A 13 -16.35 2.07 -0.46
CA ARG A 13 -17.28 1.77 0.66
C ARG A 13 -18.68 2.33 0.46
N LEU A 14 -18.79 3.44 -0.27
CA LEU A 14 -20.07 4.06 -0.64
C LEU A 14 -20.71 3.39 -1.87
N GLY A 15 -20.15 2.30 -2.38
CA GLY A 15 -20.67 1.53 -3.52
C GLY A 15 -20.18 2.01 -4.89
N TRP A 16 -19.24 2.95 -4.95
CA TRP A 16 -18.67 3.41 -6.21
C TRP A 16 -17.75 2.35 -6.84
N LYS A 17 -17.77 2.26 -8.16
CA LYS A 17 -16.95 1.32 -8.94
C LYS A 17 -15.75 2.04 -9.53
N SER A 18 -14.61 1.37 -9.55
CA SER A 18 -13.38 1.83 -10.21
C SER A 18 -13.08 0.96 -11.41
N ALA A 19 -12.55 1.57 -12.48
CA ALA A 19 -12.00 0.88 -13.64
C ALA A 19 -10.58 1.41 -13.91
N PHE A 20 -9.70 0.54 -14.40
CA PHE A 20 -8.33 0.89 -14.78
C PHE A 20 -8.15 0.59 -16.28
N LEU A 21 -7.58 1.53 -17.02
CA LEU A 21 -7.25 1.39 -18.44
C LEU A 21 -5.72 1.37 -18.57
N ASP A 22 -5.19 0.30 -19.14
CA ASP A 22 -3.74 0.12 -19.32
C ASP A 22 -3.25 0.81 -20.61
N ILE A 23 -3.52 2.10 -20.73
CA ILE A 23 -3.12 2.93 -21.87
C ILE A 23 -2.28 4.10 -21.33
N PRO A 24 -1.05 4.32 -21.84
CA PRO A 24 -0.21 5.42 -21.38
C PRO A 24 -0.73 6.76 -21.89
N LEU A 25 -1.59 7.41 -21.11
CA LEU A 25 -2.16 8.73 -21.42
C LEU A 25 -1.34 9.90 -20.84
N ALA A 26 -0.46 9.63 -19.87
CA ALA A 26 0.37 10.63 -19.22
C ALA A 26 1.80 10.13 -19.05
N ALA A 27 2.79 11.01 -19.26
CA ALA A 27 4.20 10.73 -19.03
C ALA A 27 4.67 11.46 -17.77
N GLY A 28 5.03 10.70 -16.73
CA GLY A 28 5.58 11.21 -15.48
C GLY A 28 7.11 11.17 -15.45
N LEU A 29 7.71 12.01 -14.61
CA LEU A 29 9.15 11.95 -14.33
C LEU A 29 9.43 10.94 -13.22
N ALA A 30 10.40 10.05 -13.45
CA ALA A 30 10.92 9.15 -12.42
C ALA A 30 12.00 9.83 -11.58
N THR A 31 12.19 9.39 -10.34
CA THR A 31 13.26 9.90 -9.47
C THR A 31 14.64 9.49 -10.01
N GLU A 32 15.49 10.46 -10.33
CA GLU A 32 16.84 10.21 -10.87
C GLU A 32 17.85 9.71 -9.82
N ARG A 33 17.61 10.01 -8.53
CA ARG A 33 18.52 9.68 -7.42
C ARG A 33 17.89 8.64 -6.49
N LEU A 34 18.69 7.64 -6.10
CA LEU A 34 18.26 6.57 -5.20
C LEU A 34 17.71 7.10 -3.86
N VAL A 35 18.34 8.12 -3.28
CA VAL A 35 17.90 8.72 -2.01
C VAL A 35 16.48 9.27 -2.10
N VAL A 36 16.16 9.96 -3.20
CA VAL A 36 14.82 10.53 -3.44
C VAL A 36 13.80 9.40 -3.65
N HIS A 37 14.19 8.35 -4.36
CA HIS A 37 13.37 7.15 -4.54
C HIS A 37 12.99 6.49 -3.20
N VAL A 38 13.97 6.31 -2.32
CA VAL A 38 13.77 5.70 -1.00
C VAL A 38 12.85 6.56 -0.14
N ILE A 39 13.07 7.88 -0.08
CA ILE A 39 12.22 8.81 0.69
C ILE A 39 10.77 8.75 0.20
N GLN A 40 10.54 8.72 -1.11
CA GLN A 40 9.21 8.62 -1.69
C GLN A 40 8.51 7.31 -1.30
N ARG A 41 9.20 6.17 -1.44
CA ARG A 41 8.69 4.85 -1.05
C ARG A 41 8.38 4.77 0.45
N THR A 42 9.23 5.35 1.31
CA THR A 42 9.01 5.41 2.76
C THR A 42 7.75 6.20 3.12
N ARG A 43 7.44 7.28 2.39
CA ARG A 43 6.19 8.04 2.58
C ARG A 43 4.96 7.18 2.23
N TRP A 44 5.02 6.41 1.15
CA TRP A 44 3.95 5.49 0.76
C TRP A 44 3.75 4.38 1.79
N ALA A 45 4.84 3.76 2.26
CA ALA A 45 4.80 2.74 3.31
C ALA A 45 4.13 3.27 4.58
N ARG A 46 4.54 4.46 5.05
CA ARG A 46 3.95 5.07 6.24
C ARG A 46 2.46 5.37 6.06
N GLY A 47 2.07 5.88 4.91
CA GLY A 47 0.68 6.20 4.60
C GLY A 47 -0.22 4.95 4.56
N MET A 48 0.24 3.89 3.88
CA MET A 48 -0.52 2.63 3.81
C MET A 48 -0.66 1.97 5.17
N THR A 49 0.38 1.97 6.00
CA THR A 49 0.31 1.47 7.39
C THR A 49 -0.63 2.30 8.25
N GLN A 50 -0.67 3.62 8.05
CA GLN A 50 -1.61 4.50 8.76
C GLN A 50 -3.06 4.18 8.38
N ILE A 51 -3.36 4.01 7.08
CA ILE A 51 -4.71 3.63 6.62
C ILE A 51 -5.10 2.25 7.17
N PHE A 52 -4.18 1.29 7.13
CA PHE A 52 -4.41 -0.05 7.66
C PHE A 52 -4.81 -0.02 9.15
N ARG A 53 -4.12 0.81 9.94
CA ARG A 53 -4.38 0.93 11.38
C ARG A 53 -5.67 1.70 11.70
N LEU A 54 -5.94 2.80 11.00
CA LEU A 54 -7.10 3.67 11.30
C LEU A 54 -8.41 3.12 10.74
N ASP A 55 -8.38 2.60 9.52
CA ASP A 55 -9.58 2.28 8.75
C ASP A 55 -9.75 0.79 8.47
N ASN A 56 -8.83 -0.06 8.94
CA ASN A 56 -8.80 -1.52 8.80
C ASN A 56 -9.74 -2.10 7.71
N PRO A 57 -9.24 -2.35 6.49
CA PRO A 57 -10.08 -2.81 5.37
C PRO A 57 -10.75 -4.17 5.64
N LEU A 58 -10.23 -4.98 6.58
CA LEU A 58 -10.79 -6.28 6.92
C LEU A 58 -12.07 -6.20 7.75
N LEU A 59 -12.22 -5.16 8.58
CA LEU A 59 -13.34 -5.02 9.51
C LEU A 59 -14.35 -3.94 9.07
N GLY A 60 -13.95 -3.06 8.15
CA GLY A 60 -14.83 -2.02 7.60
C GLY A 60 -16.06 -2.60 6.88
N ARG A 61 -17.23 -1.98 7.06
CA ARG A 61 -18.45 -2.30 6.31
C ARG A 61 -18.41 -1.65 4.92
N GLY A 62 -19.15 -2.19 3.95
CA GLY A 62 -19.32 -1.59 2.61
C GLY A 62 -18.34 -2.05 1.52
N LEU A 63 -17.41 -2.98 1.81
CA LEU A 63 -16.50 -3.56 0.80
C LEU A 63 -16.81 -5.02 0.54
N THR A 64 -16.77 -5.42 -0.73
CA THR A 64 -16.83 -6.83 -1.15
C THR A 64 -15.59 -7.59 -0.71
N PHE A 65 -15.68 -8.91 -0.57
CA PHE A 65 -14.54 -9.74 -0.16
C PHE A 65 -13.33 -9.57 -1.09
N GLN A 66 -13.55 -9.48 -2.40
CA GLN A 66 -12.51 -9.24 -3.39
C GLN A 66 -11.83 -7.88 -3.20
N GLN A 67 -12.59 -6.82 -2.98
CA GLN A 67 -12.04 -5.48 -2.70
C GLN A 67 -11.21 -5.48 -1.41
N ARG A 68 -11.66 -6.17 -0.37
CA ARG A 68 -10.91 -6.31 0.89
C ARG A 68 -9.56 -6.97 0.66
N LEU A 69 -9.51 -8.06 -0.12
CA LEU A 69 -8.25 -8.73 -0.46
C LEU A 69 -7.32 -7.85 -1.28
N CYS A 70 -7.83 -7.10 -2.26
CA CYS A 70 -7.03 -6.16 -3.04
C CYS A 70 -6.39 -5.08 -2.16
N TYR A 71 -7.18 -4.45 -1.27
CA TYR A 71 -6.66 -3.44 -0.35
C TYR A 71 -5.70 -4.05 0.68
N LEU A 72 -5.99 -5.24 1.20
CA LEU A 72 -5.11 -5.92 2.14
C LEU A 72 -3.76 -6.24 1.48
N SER A 73 -3.77 -6.79 0.27
CA SER A 73 -2.56 -7.08 -0.50
C SER A 73 -1.73 -5.82 -0.73
N ALA A 74 -2.36 -4.72 -1.15
CA ALA A 74 -1.68 -3.45 -1.36
C ALA A 74 -1.06 -2.88 -0.07
N MET A 75 -1.74 -3.03 1.08
CA MET A 75 -1.22 -2.57 2.37
C MET A 75 -0.09 -3.45 2.90
N LEU A 76 -0.24 -4.79 2.82
CA LEU A 76 0.77 -5.74 3.27
C LEU A 76 2.02 -5.73 2.39
N TYR A 77 1.90 -5.35 1.12
CA TYR A 77 3.06 -5.21 0.23
C TYR A 77 4.12 -4.27 0.82
N TYR A 78 3.73 -3.18 1.47
CA TYR A 78 4.67 -2.25 2.09
C TYR A 78 5.32 -2.78 3.37
N GLN A 79 4.78 -3.87 3.93
CA GLN A 79 5.26 -4.47 5.17
C GLN A 79 6.35 -5.52 4.91
N PHE A 80 6.76 -5.71 3.65
CA PHE A 80 7.81 -6.65 3.23
C PHE A 80 9.15 -6.46 3.96
N ALA A 81 9.42 -5.25 4.48
CA ALA A 81 10.63 -4.97 5.23
C ALA A 81 10.73 -5.81 6.52
N LEU A 82 9.60 -6.06 7.20
CA LEU A 82 9.55 -6.84 8.44
C LEU A 82 10.02 -8.30 8.26
N PRO A 83 9.41 -9.12 7.38
CA PRO A 83 9.89 -10.49 7.17
C PRO A 83 11.30 -10.49 6.58
N ARG A 84 11.66 -9.50 5.76
CA ARG A 84 13.01 -9.42 5.19
C ARG A 84 14.08 -9.22 6.28
N VAL A 85 13.85 -8.34 7.25
CA VAL A 85 14.76 -8.18 8.39
C VAL A 85 14.88 -9.50 9.16
N VAL A 86 13.75 -10.15 9.48
CA VAL A 86 13.73 -11.43 10.18
C VAL A 86 14.56 -12.49 9.44
N PHE A 87 14.36 -12.65 8.14
CA PHE A 87 15.08 -13.65 7.35
C PHE A 87 16.59 -13.35 7.23
N VAL A 88 16.98 -12.08 7.16
CA VAL A 88 18.39 -11.70 7.12
C VAL A 88 19.05 -11.91 8.48
N THR A 89 18.34 -11.69 9.59
CA THR A 89 18.86 -11.89 10.94
C THR A 89 18.76 -13.33 11.45
N ALA A 90 17.92 -14.17 10.83
CA ALA A 90 17.68 -15.54 11.29
C ALA A 90 18.97 -16.39 11.40
N PRO A 91 19.94 -16.32 10.47
CA PRO A 91 21.20 -17.07 10.61
C PRO A 91 22.04 -16.61 11.80
N LEU A 92 21.97 -15.33 12.19
CA LEU A 92 22.69 -14.78 13.34
C LEU A 92 22.15 -15.29 14.68
N ALA A 93 20.92 -15.79 14.72
CA ALA A 93 20.35 -16.37 15.94
C ALA A 93 20.79 -17.83 16.15
N TYR A 94 21.32 -18.47 15.11
CA TYR A 94 21.81 -19.85 15.15
C TYR A 94 23.33 -19.93 15.33
N LEU A 95 24.09 -18.92 14.85
CA LEU A 95 25.52 -18.77 15.08
C LEU A 95 25.82 -18.27 16.51
#